data_AF-A0A2V7MKL3-F1
#
_entry.id   AF-A0A2V7MKL3-F1
#
_cell.length_a   1.000
_cell.length_b   1.000
_cell.length_c   1.000
_cell.angle_alpha   90.00
_cell.angle_beta   90.00
_cell.angle_gamma   90.00
#
_symmetry.space_group_name_H-M   'P 1'
#
loop_
_entity.id
_entity.type
_entity.pdbx_description
1 polymer ?
#
loop_
_entity_poly.entity_id
_entity_poly.type
_entity_poly.pdbx_seq_one_letter_code
_entity_poly.pdbx_strand_id
1 'polypeptide(L)'
;MIILALMWVPASVRGQATASAESFGVSVSTVTVNQKTPSAVLPADGGTTQDQAGAVTVANLVTAQDVFAIVSGSSDDASDAVSNATLGSVSILGGLITADGVVAVATSTLGNSNADGSSLANLVVNGVELEDPAPNTRVDLAGVGYVVLNEQIPTDGGLTVNMIHVVLQQPTLTGLRTTGDIVVGSASSSVN
;
A
#
# COMPACT_ATOMS: atom_id res chain seq x y z
N MET A 1 -29.00 -6.95 -61.46
CA MET A 1 -28.86 -6.42 -60.09
C MET A 1 -28.65 -7.59 -59.14
N ILE A 2 -27.43 -7.76 -58.61
CA ILE A 2 -27.17 -8.60 -57.44
C ILE A 2 -26.31 -7.72 -56.52
N ILE A 3 -26.88 -7.35 -55.38
CA ILE A 3 -26.23 -6.54 -54.35
C ILE A 3 -25.64 -7.55 -53.36
N LEU A 4 -24.31 -7.60 -53.29
CA LEU A 4 -23.58 -8.39 -52.30
C LEU A 4 -23.59 -7.62 -50.98
N ALA A 5 -24.41 -8.06 -50.03
CA ALA A 5 -24.43 -7.51 -48.68
C ALA A 5 -23.17 -7.95 -47.93
N LEU A 6 -22.26 -7.00 -47.70
CA LEU A 6 -21.07 -7.17 -46.89
C LEU A 6 -21.52 -7.30 -45.42
N MET A 7 -21.51 -8.52 -44.89
CA MET A 7 -21.84 -8.75 -43.48
C MET A 7 -20.69 -8.24 -42.61
N TRP A 8 -20.97 -7.19 -41.85
CA TRP A 8 -20.06 -6.66 -40.84
C TRP A 8 -20.02 -7.65 -39.67
N VAL A 9 -18.90 -8.33 -39.49
CA VAL A 9 -18.65 -9.13 -38.28
C VAL A 9 -18.30 -8.14 -37.18
N PRO A 10 -19.04 -8.06 -36.06
CA PRO A 10 -18.61 -7.24 -34.94
C PRO A 10 -17.27 -7.78 -34.46
N ALA A 11 -16.27 -6.89 -34.37
CA ALA A 11 -15.03 -7.19 -33.69
C ALA A 11 -15.36 -7.71 -32.30
N SER A 12 -14.73 -8.83 -31.93
CA SER A 12 -14.83 -9.37 -30.58
C SER A 12 -14.39 -8.28 -29.61
N VAL A 13 -15.28 -7.86 -28.71
CA VAL A 13 -14.89 -7.12 -27.52
C VAL A 13 -13.93 -8.04 -26.77
N ARG A 14 -12.62 -7.79 -26.88
CA ARG A 14 -11.68 -8.35 -25.92
C ARG A 14 -12.16 -7.87 -24.56
N GLY A 15 -12.29 -8.77 -23.59
CA GLY A 15 -12.59 -8.38 -22.23
C GLY A 15 -11.56 -7.33 -21.83
N GLN A 16 -12.01 -6.10 -21.63
CA GLN A 16 -11.14 -5.00 -21.28
C GLN A 16 -10.61 -5.30 -19.88
N ALA A 17 -9.30 -5.47 -19.73
CA ALA A 17 -8.70 -5.72 -18.43
C ALA A 17 -8.92 -4.47 -17.54
N THR A 18 -9.35 -4.69 -16.32
CA THR A 18 -9.70 -3.64 -15.36
C THR A 18 -8.50 -3.37 -14.46
N ALA A 19 -8.03 -2.12 -14.46
CA ALA A 19 -6.99 -1.67 -13.53
C ALA A 19 -7.61 -1.14 -12.23
N SER A 20 -7.00 -1.48 -11.09
CA SER A 20 -7.33 -0.91 -9.79
C SER A 20 -6.06 -0.62 -9.00
N ALA A 21 -6.02 0.51 -8.30
CA ALA A 21 -4.92 0.86 -7.43
C ALA A 21 -5.39 1.72 -6.26
N GLU A 22 -4.73 1.56 -5.12
CA GLU A 22 -4.92 2.37 -3.92
C GLU A 22 -3.56 2.67 -3.31
N SER A 23 -3.36 3.88 -2.81
CA SER A 23 -2.24 4.21 -1.93
C SER A 23 -2.70 5.04 -0.76
N PHE A 24 -2.02 4.87 0.38
CA PHE A 24 -2.22 5.74 1.53
C PHE A 24 -0.94 5.86 2.36
N GLY A 25 -0.81 7.00 3.03
CA GLY A 25 0.35 7.31 3.86
C GLY A 25 0.30 6.60 5.21
N VAL A 26 -0.72 6.89 6.01
CA VAL A 26 -0.91 6.32 7.36
C VAL A 26 -2.31 5.77 7.49
N SER A 27 -2.44 4.56 8.01
CA SER A 27 -3.69 4.01 8.50
C SER A 27 -3.51 3.47 9.91
N VAL A 28 -4.45 3.81 10.80
CA VAL A 28 -4.52 3.29 12.16
C VAL A 28 -5.93 2.74 12.36
N SER A 29 -6.02 1.45 12.66
CA SER A 29 -7.28 0.78 12.96
C SER A 29 -7.17 0.09 14.32
N THR A 30 -7.89 0.61 15.30
CA THR A 30 -7.96 0.09 16.67
C THR A 30 -9.41 0.21 17.14
N VAL A 31 -9.70 -0.29 18.34
CA VAL A 31 -11.03 -0.15 18.96
C VAL A 31 -11.47 1.31 19.17
N THR A 32 -10.55 2.27 19.23
CA THR A 32 -10.86 3.68 19.53
C THR A 32 -10.53 4.64 18.38
N VAL A 33 -9.66 4.22 17.46
CA VAL A 33 -9.15 5.05 16.37
C VAL A 33 -9.30 4.29 15.07
N ASN A 34 -9.97 4.87 14.08
CA ASN A 34 -10.04 4.34 12.73
C ASN A 34 -9.84 5.50 11.75
N GLN A 35 -8.60 5.71 11.32
CA GLN A 35 -8.22 6.81 10.44
C GLN A 35 -7.29 6.32 9.33
N LYS A 36 -7.42 6.92 8.14
CA LYS A 36 -6.55 6.71 6.99
C LYS A 36 -6.32 8.05 6.30
N THR A 37 -5.07 8.47 6.13
CA THR A 37 -4.73 9.75 5.52
C THR A 37 -3.24 9.84 5.18
N PRO A 38 -2.87 10.60 4.13
CA PRO A 38 -3.66 10.88 2.93
C PRO A 38 -3.98 9.58 2.18
N SER A 39 -4.93 9.61 1.25
CA SER A 39 -5.36 8.42 0.50
C SER A 39 -5.74 8.75 -0.94
N ALA A 40 -5.28 7.93 -1.89
CA ALA A 40 -5.61 8.04 -3.30
C ALA A 40 -6.12 6.69 -3.83
N VAL A 41 -7.14 6.73 -4.70
CA VAL A 41 -7.75 5.55 -5.33
C VAL A 41 -7.87 5.81 -6.83
N LEU A 42 -7.54 4.80 -7.64
CA LEU A 42 -7.57 4.91 -9.09
C LEU A 42 -9.02 5.06 -9.59
N PRO A 43 -9.31 6.07 -10.42
CA PRO A 43 -10.61 6.18 -11.07
C PRO A 43 -10.87 4.99 -12.01
N ALA A 44 -12.14 4.60 -12.17
CA ALA A 44 -12.52 3.45 -12.99
C ALA A 44 -12.19 3.64 -14.48
N ASP A 45 -12.11 4.89 -14.94
CA ASP A 45 -11.71 5.31 -16.29
C ASP A 45 -10.18 5.44 -16.45
N GLY A 46 -9.40 5.12 -15.42
CA GLY A 46 -7.95 5.30 -15.40
C GLY A 46 -7.54 6.74 -15.10
N GLY A 47 -6.29 7.08 -15.39
CA GLY A 47 -5.72 8.41 -15.15
C GLY A 47 -4.83 8.45 -13.90
N THR A 48 -4.83 9.56 -13.18
CA THR A 48 -3.99 9.76 -12.00
C THR A 48 -4.77 10.46 -10.90
N THR A 49 -4.66 9.95 -9.68
CA THR A 49 -5.20 10.57 -8.47
C THR A 49 -4.10 10.67 -7.43
N GLN A 50 -4.11 11.77 -6.67
CA GLN A 50 -3.15 11.99 -5.61
C GLN A 50 -3.79 12.69 -4.42
N ASP A 51 -3.23 12.45 -3.25
CA ASP A 51 -3.52 13.16 -2.02
C ASP A 51 -2.21 13.35 -1.23
N GLN A 52 -2.11 14.45 -0.49
CA GLN A 52 -0.88 14.80 0.22
C GLN A 52 -1.15 15.57 1.50
N ALA A 53 -0.25 15.41 2.46
CA ALA A 53 -0.26 16.14 3.72
C ALA A 53 1.19 16.45 4.14
N GLY A 54 1.47 17.73 4.46
CA GLY A 54 2.80 18.12 4.96
C GLY A 54 3.13 17.54 6.33
N ALA A 55 2.10 17.28 7.15
CA ALA A 55 2.21 16.60 8.43
C ALA A 55 0.94 15.80 8.72
N VAL A 56 1.11 14.59 9.25
CA VAL A 56 0.04 13.69 9.68
C VAL A 56 0.30 13.33 11.13
N THR A 57 -0.73 13.40 11.97
CA THR A 57 -0.68 12.91 13.35
C THR A 57 -1.97 12.16 13.65
N VAL A 58 -1.85 10.88 14.00
CA VAL A 58 -2.99 10.02 14.28
C VAL A 58 -2.93 9.55 15.72
N ALA A 59 -3.80 10.13 16.56
CA ALA A 59 -4.03 9.73 17.95
C ALA A 59 -2.77 9.55 18.83
N ASN A 60 -1.70 10.32 18.54
CA ASN A 60 -0.37 10.18 19.14
C ASN A 60 0.29 8.79 18.95
N LEU A 61 -0.27 7.95 18.08
CA LEU A 61 0.28 6.65 17.71
C LEU A 61 1.24 6.76 16.53
N VAL A 62 0.96 7.67 15.60
CA VAL A 62 1.81 7.91 14.42
C VAL A 62 1.96 9.40 14.17
N THR A 63 3.18 9.82 13.90
CA THR A 63 3.49 11.11 13.28
C THR A 63 4.28 10.87 12.00
N ALA A 64 3.91 11.53 10.90
CA ALA A 64 4.61 11.43 9.64
C ALA A 64 4.66 12.80 8.93
N GLN A 65 5.76 13.09 8.26
CA GLN A 65 5.98 14.32 7.51
C GLN A 65 6.02 14.03 6.02
N ASP A 66 5.69 15.05 5.21
CA ASP A 66 5.84 15.03 3.75
C ASP A 66 5.21 13.78 3.13
N VAL A 67 3.93 13.58 3.42
CA VAL A 67 3.20 12.35 3.10
C VAL A 67 2.48 12.53 1.77
N PHE A 68 2.79 11.67 0.80
CA PHE A 68 2.23 11.67 -0.55
C PHE A 68 1.67 10.29 -0.86
N ALA A 69 0.43 10.26 -1.35
CA ALA A 69 -0.22 9.07 -1.90
C ALA A 69 -0.58 9.37 -3.36
N ILE A 70 -0.08 8.57 -4.29
CA ILE A 70 -0.31 8.74 -5.73
C ILE A 70 -0.69 7.39 -6.31
N VAL A 71 -1.68 7.39 -7.20
CA VAL A 71 -2.05 6.23 -8.00
C VAL A 71 -2.24 6.65 -9.44
N SER A 72 -1.85 5.78 -10.36
CA SER A 72 -2.06 5.96 -11.79
C SER A 72 -2.32 4.63 -12.48
N GLY A 73 -2.98 4.66 -13.63
CA GLY A 73 -3.21 3.46 -14.42
C GLY A 73 -4.11 3.70 -15.63
N SER A 74 -4.15 2.71 -16.51
CA SER A 74 -5.05 2.65 -17.66
C SER A 74 -5.82 1.32 -17.66
N SER A 75 -7.04 1.36 -18.19
CA SER A 75 -7.89 0.19 -18.40
C SER A 75 -8.07 -0.13 -19.90
N ASP A 76 -7.08 0.19 -20.74
CA ASP A 76 -7.10 -0.08 -22.19
C ASP A 76 -6.49 -1.47 -22.54
N ASP A 77 -6.19 -1.75 -23.81
CA ASP A 77 -5.61 -3.05 -24.25
C ASP A 77 -4.26 -3.42 -23.56
N ALA A 78 -3.63 -2.47 -22.88
CA ALA A 78 -2.40 -2.64 -22.11
C ALA A 78 -2.60 -2.17 -20.66
N SER A 79 -3.65 -2.65 -19.99
CA SER A 79 -3.99 -2.22 -18.63
C SER A 79 -2.82 -2.34 -17.66
N ASP A 80 -2.61 -1.26 -16.91
CA ASP A 80 -1.56 -1.09 -15.93
C ASP A 80 -2.11 -0.35 -14.72
N ALA A 81 -1.56 -0.69 -13.55
CA ALA A 81 -1.91 -0.07 -12.29
C ALA A 81 -0.62 0.16 -11.51
N VAL A 82 -0.40 1.41 -11.10
CA VAL A 82 0.75 1.82 -10.30
C VAL A 82 0.23 2.59 -9.10
N SER A 83 0.72 2.24 -7.91
CA SER A 83 0.50 3.01 -6.70
C SER A 83 1.82 3.27 -5.98
N ASN A 84 1.90 4.45 -5.39
CA ASN A 84 3.06 4.91 -4.65
C ASN A 84 2.62 5.66 -3.39
N ALA A 85 3.20 5.29 -2.24
CA ALA A 85 3.15 6.08 -1.03
C ALA A 85 4.56 6.49 -0.62
N THR A 86 4.81 7.79 -0.51
CA THR A 86 6.10 8.35 -0.10
C THR A 86 5.91 9.20 1.15
N LEU A 87 6.75 8.97 2.15
CA LEU A 87 6.76 9.71 3.40
C LEU A 87 8.19 10.13 3.71
N GLY A 88 8.35 11.31 4.29
CA GLY A 88 9.59 11.73 4.94
C GLY A 88 9.73 11.07 6.30
N SER A 89 10.07 11.87 7.32
CA SER A 89 10.27 11.36 8.68
C SER A 89 8.99 10.79 9.27
N VAL A 90 9.08 9.57 9.82
CA VAL A 90 8.00 8.83 10.47
C VAL A 90 8.42 8.44 11.89
N SER A 91 7.49 8.54 12.83
CA SER A 91 7.61 7.98 14.17
C SER A 91 6.31 7.28 14.57
N ILE A 92 6.44 6.04 15.03
CA ILE A 92 5.33 5.17 15.41
C ILE A 92 5.50 4.77 16.88
N LEU A 93 4.39 4.79 17.62
CA LEU A 93 4.28 4.45 19.04
C LEU A 93 5.31 5.20 19.91
N GLY A 94 5.45 6.50 19.68
CA GLY A 94 6.35 7.35 20.46
C GLY A 94 7.84 7.13 20.15
N GLY A 95 8.17 6.68 18.93
CA GLY A 95 9.56 6.46 18.50
C GLY A 95 10.05 5.03 18.71
N LEU A 96 9.16 4.08 19.01
CA LEU A 96 9.50 2.66 19.02
C LEU A 96 9.96 2.20 17.63
N ILE A 97 9.35 2.76 16.58
CA ILE A 97 9.78 2.60 15.20
C ILE A 97 9.93 3.99 14.58
N THR A 98 11.06 4.24 13.94
CA THR A 98 11.32 5.49 13.19
C THR A 98 11.94 5.18 11.85
N ALA A 99 11.67 6.03 10.87
CA ALA A 99 12.35 6.02 9.57
C ALA A 99 12.40 7.46 9.04
N ASP A 100 13.44 7.81 8.29
CA ASP A 100 13.57 9.16 7.69
C ASP A 100 12.95 9.23 6.30
N GLY A 101 12.72 8.07 5.69
CA GLY A 101 12.04 7.95 4.41
C GLY A 101 11.34 6.61 4.30
N VAL A 102 10.11 6.63 3.81
CA VAL A 102 9.33 5.43 3.53
C VAL A 102 8.80 5.55 2.11
N VAL A 103 9.11 4.57 1.27
CA VAL A 103 8.61 4.49 -0.11
C VAL A 103 7.97 3.12 -0.30
N ALA A 104 6.68 3.10 -0.58
CA ALA A 104 5.93 1.92 -0.96
C ALA A 104 5.56 2.03 -2.44
N VAL A 105 5.92 1.05 -3.26
CA VAL A 105 5.53 0.98 -4.67
C VAL A 105 4.89 -0.35 -4.95
N ALA A 106 3.76 -0.34 -5.65
CA ALA A 106 3.20 -1.54 -6.24
C ALA A 106 2.85 -1.25 -7.71
N THR A 107 3.37 -2.08 -8.61
CA THR A 107 3.08 -2.01 -10.04
C THR A 107 2.47 -3.34 -10.48
N SER A 108 1.37 -3.27 -11.23
CA SER A 108 0.69 -4.42 -11.81
C SER A 108 0.37 -4.18 -13.27
N THR A 109 0.50 -5.24 -14.04
CA THR A 109 0.15 -5.38 -15.46
C THR A 109 -0.47 -6.76 -15.64
N LEU A 110 -1.05 -7.04 -16.80
CA LEU A 110 -1.66 -8.34 -17.04
C LEU A 110 -0.64 -9.49 -16.86
N GLY A 111 -0.85 -10.30 -15.81
CA GLY A 111 -0.02 -11.45 -15.48
C GLY A 111 1.31 -11.16 -14.79
N ASN A 112 1.57 -9.91 -14.37
CA ASN A 112 2.81 -9.55 -13.67
C ASN A 112 2.59 -8.41 -12.68
N SER A 113 3.11 -8.57 -11.46
CA SER A 113 3.13 -7.54 -10.42
C SER A 113 4.48 -7.53 -9.69
N ASN A 114 4.93 -6.35 -9.23
CA ASN A 114 6.18 -6.19 -8.48
C ASN A 114 6.14 -5.00 -7.51
N ALA A 115 7.12 -4.96 -6.62
CA ALA A 115 7.31 -3.92 -5.60
C ALA A 115 8.54 -3.02 -5.87
N ASP A 116 9.04 -2.99 -7.11
CA ASP A 116 10.30 -2.34 -7.43
C ASP A 116 10.25 -0.84 -7.07
N GLY A 117 11.27 -0.36 -6.36
CA GLY A 117 11.34 1.01 -5.83
C GLY A 117 10.88 1.16 -4.37
N SER A 118 10.30 0.12 -3.77
CA SER A 118 9.96 0.11 -2.35
C SER A 118 11.22 0.13 -1.47
N SER A 119 11.28 1.03 -0.47
CA SER A 119 12.45 1.21 0.38
C SER A 119 12.14 1.88 1.72
N LEU A 120 13.02 1.65 2.70
CA LEU A 120 12.99 2.23 4.04
C LEU A 120 14.36 2.85 4.33
N ALA A 121 14.39 4.16 4.59
CA ALA A 121 15.63 4.88 4.88
C ALA A 121 15.78 5.13 6.40
N ASN A 122 16.97 4.84 6.93
CA ASN A 122 17.33 5.01 8.34
C ASN A 122 16.29 4.38 9.30
N LEU A 123 15.82 3.18 8.96
CA LEU A 123 14.83 2.48 9.77
C LEU A 123 15.44 2.03 11.09
N VAL A 124 14.79 2.39 12.18
CA VAL A 124 15.11 1.91 13.52
C VAL A 124 13.88 1.26 14.12
N VAL A 125 14.03 0.05 14.65
CA VAL A 125 12.98 -0.68 15.37
C VAL A 125 13.52 -1.08 16.73
N ASN A 126 12.86 -0.61 17.80
CA ASN A 126 13.27 -0.87 19.17
C ASN A 126 14.73 -0.50 19.45
N GLY A 127 15.20 0.61 18.88
CA GLY A 127 16.57 1.10 19.02
C GLY A 127 17.62 0.37 18.17
N VAL A 128 17.23 -0.61 17.36
CA VAL A 128 18.11 -1.34 16.44
C VAL A 128 17.88 -0.84 15.01
N GLU A 129 18.96 -0.40 14.36
CA GLU A 129 18.94 -0.02 12.95
C GLU A 129 18.79 -1.26 12.05
N LEU A 130 17.94 -1.16 11.04
CA LEU A 130 17.63 -2.22 10.09
C LEU A 130 17.76 -1.67 8.68
N GLU A 131 18.87 -1.98 8.03
CA GLU A 131 19.10 -1.64 6.62
C GLU A 131 18.43 -2.69 5.72
N ASP A 132 17.69 -2.21 4.71
CA ASP A 132 17.11 -3.02 3.63
C ASP A 132 16.44 -4.33 4.06
N PRO A 133 15.39 -4.28 4.90
CA PRO A 133 14.68 -5.49 5.32
C PRO A 133 14.13 -6.24 4.10
N ALA A 134 14.41 -7.54 4.04
CA ALA A 134 13.85 -8.43 3.03
C ALA A 134 12.30 -8.39 3.07
N PRO A 135 11.62 -8.74 1.96
CA PRO A 135 10.17 -8.79 1.95
C PRO A 135 9.60 -9.66 3.10
N ASN A 136 8.56 -9.16 3.76
CA ASN A 136 7.87 -9.79 4.89
C ASN A 136 8.77 -10.02 6.12
N THR A 137 9.76 -9.15 6.37
CA THR A 137 10.61 -9.25 7.56
C THR A 137 9.80 -8.92 8.81
N ARG A 138 9.68 -9.89 9.72
CA ARG A 138 8.98 -9.72 10.99
C ARG A 138 9.94 -9.41 12.14
N VAL A 139 9.59 -8.41 12.96
CA VAL A 139 10.28 -8.09 14.22
C VAL A 139 9.27 -8.06 15.36
N ASP A 140 9.52 -8.82 16.42
CA ASP A 140 8.67 -8.81 17.61
C ASP A 140 8.94 -7.57 18.47
N LEU A 141 7.88 -6.96 18.98
CA LEU A 141 7.89 -5.73 19.77
C LEU A 141 7.40 -6.05 21.19
N ALA A 142 8.34 -6.19 22.12
CA ALA A 142 8.04 -6.58 23.49
C ALA A 142 7.01 -5.64 24.14
N GLY A 143 5.90 -6.22 24.61
CA GLY A 143 4.80 -5.48 25.25
C GLY A 143 3.84 -4.75 24.29
N VAL A 144 4.08 -4.84 22.97
CA VAL A 144 3.26 -4.17 21.95
C VAL A 144 2.64 -5.16 20.96
N GLY A 145 3.41 -6.13 20.47
CA GLY A 145 2.99 -7.01 19.37
C GLY A 145 4.14 -7.30 18.44
N TYR A 146 3.99 -7.03 17.15
CA TYR A 146 5.06 -7.18 16.16
C TYR A 146 4.91 -6.18 15.01
N VAL A 147 5.97 -6.00 14.25
CA VAL A 147 5.96 -5.28 12.97
C VAL A 147 6.37 -6.22 11.83
N VAL A 148 5.69 -6.11 10.70
CA VAL A 148 6.11 -6.69 9.42
C VAL A 148 6.60 -5.53 8.55
N LEU A 149 7.85 -5.63 8.11
CA LEU A 149 8.53 -4.66 7.29
C LEU A 149 8.54 -5.15 5.85
N ASN A 150 8.35 -4.21 4.91
CA ASN A 150 8.27 -4.51 3.47
C ASN A 150 7.32 -5.70 3.24
N GLU A 151 6.13 -5.64 3.84
CA GLU A 151 5.12 -6.69 3.72
C GLU A 151 4.59 -6.68 2.30
N GLN A 152 4.74 -7.79 1.60
CA GLN A 152 4.32 -7.96 0.21
C GLN A 152 3.29 -9.07 0.15
N ILE A 153 2.06 -8.71 -0.20
CA ILE A 153 0.88 -9.57 -0.23
C ILE A 153 0.41 -9.69 -1.68
N PRO A 154 0.71 -10.80 -2.36
CA PRO A 154 0.17 -11.06 -3.70
C PRO A 154 -1.36 -11.10 -3.66
N THR A 155 -1.99 -10.48 -4.65
CA THR A 155 -3.45 -10.50 -4.84
C THR A 155 -3.78 -11.07 -6.22
N ASP A 156 -5.06 -11.28 -6.50
CA ASP A 156 -5.48 -11.70 -7.84
C ASP A 156 -5.18 -10.56 -8.84
N GLY A 157 -4.31 -10.85 -9.80
CA GLY A 157 -3.81 -9.88 -10.78
C GLY A 157 -2.94 -8.76 -10.19
N GLY A 158 -2.45 -8.87 -8.95
CA GLY A 158 -1.85 -7.71 -8.28
C GLY A 158 -0.90 -7.96 -7.12
N LEU A 159 -0.58 -6.88 -6.41
CA LEU A 159 0.28 -6.85 -5.23
C LEU A 159 -0.12 -5.70 -4.31
N THR A 160 -0.14 -5.97 -3.01
CA THR A 160 -0.15 -4.94 -1.96
C THR A 160 1.19 -4.94 -1.22
N VAL A 161 1.74 -3.74 -1.03
CA VAL A 161 2.98 -3.48 -0.31
C VAL A 161 2.70 -2.55 0.86
N ASN A 162 2.96 -3.03 2.08
CA ASN A 162 2.94 -2.22 3.30
C ASN A 162 4.37 -2.13 3.84
N MET A 163 4.95 -0.93 3.86
CA MET A 163 6.36 -0.79 4.27
C MET A 163 6.55 -1.02 5.76
N ILE A 164 5.66 -0.50 6.59
CA ILE A 164 5.66 -0.74 8.03
C ILE A 164 4.24 -1.12 8.45
N HIS A 165 4.02 -2.39 8.77
CA HIS A 165 2.74 -2.89 9.28
C HIS A 165 2.92 -3.39 10.72
N VAL A 166 2.48 -2.60 11.69
CA VAL A 166 2.49 -2.95 13.11
C VAL A 166 1.17 -3.60 13.48
N VAL A 167 1.24 -4.81 14.03
CA VAL A 167 0.11 -5.53 14.59
C VAL A 167 0.18 -5.39 16.11
N LEU A 168 -0.80 -4.69 16.69
CA LEU A 168 -0.90 -4.47 18.12
C LEU A 168 -1.56 -5.68 18.78
N GLN A 169 -0.91 -6.22 19.81
CA GLN A 169 -1.38 -7.39 20.53
C GLN A 169 -1.40 -7.14 22.03
N GLN A 170 -2.43 -7.69 22.68
CA GLN A 170 -2.55 -7.70 24.14
C GLN A 170 -2.52 -9.12 24.68
N PRO A 171 -1.87 -9.36 25.83
CA PRO A 171 -1.98 -10.62 26.54
C PRO A 171 -3.41 -10.90 26.98
N THR A 172 -3.83 -12.15 26.83
CA THR A 172 -5.09 -12.70 27.32
C THR A 172 -4.80 -13.98 28.10
N LEU A 173 -5.82 -14.50 28.80
CA LEU A 173 -5.70 -15.75 29.56
C LEU A 173 -5.31 -16.96 28.68
N THR A 174 -5.53 -16.89 27.36
CA THR A 174 -5.32 -17.99 26.42
C THR A 174 -4.25 -17.70 25.36
N GLY A 175 -3.48 -16.61 25.48
CA GLY A 175 -2.46 -16.23 24.50
C GLY A 175 -2.52 -14.75 24.14
N LEU A 176 -2.09 -14.40 22.94
CA LEU A 176 -2.13 -13.02 22.43
C LEU A 176 -3.38 -12.79 21.58
N ARG A 177 -4.01 -11.62 21.74
CA ARG A 177 -5.11 -11.15 20.90
C ARG A 177 -4.67 -9.90 20.15
N THR A 178 -4.91 -9.86 18.84
CA THR A 178 -4.78 -8.62 18.04
C THR A 178 -5.85 -7.61 18.45
N THR A 179 -5.43 -6.38 18.72
CA THR A 179 -6.29 -5.27 19.18
C THR A 179 -6.36 -4.12 18.20
N GLY A 180 -5.55 -4.17 17.16
CA GLY A 180 -5.54 -3.20 16.08
C GLY A 180 -4.23 -3.25 15.30
N ASP A 181 -4.17 -2.45 14.26
CA ASP A 181 -3.07 -2.42 13.31
C ASP A 181 -2.73 -0.97 12.96
N ILE A 182 -1.47 -0.74 12.66
CA ILE A 182 -0.94 0.53 12.16
C ILE A 182 -0.17 0.22 10.89
N VAL A 183 -0.54 0.85 9.79
CA VAL A 183 0.13 0.72 8.50
C VAL A 183 0.69 2.06 8.09
N VAL A 184 1.97 2.11 7.76
CA VAL A 184 2.64 3.30 7.22
C VAL A 184 3.31 2.96 5.89
N GLY A 185 3.00 3.75 4.87
CA GLY A 185 3.42 3.56 3.49
C GLY A 185 2.76 2.33 2.88
N SER A 186 1.57 2.51 2.31
CA SER A 186 0.85 1.44 1.62
C SER A 186 0.64 1.76 0.14
N ALA A 187 0.91 0.78 -0.70
CA ALA A 187 0.65 0.80 -2.14
C ALA A 187 0.01 -0.53 -2.56
N SER A 188 -1.15 -0.48 -3.22
CA SER A 188 -1.83 -1.64 -3.78
C SER A 188 -2.14 -1.41 -5.26
N SER A 189 -1.91 -2.41 -6.09
CA SER A 189 -2.22 -2.39 -7.53
C SER A 189 -2.72 -3.75 -7.98
N SER A 190 -3.60 -3.78 -8.97
CA SER A 190 -4.12 -5.02 -9.57
C SER A 190 -4.66 -4.76 -10.97
N VAL A 191 -4.49 -5.72 -11.87
CA VAL A 191 -5.03 -5.76 -13.23
C VAL A 191 -5.64 -7.14 -13.49
N ASN A 192 -6.95 -7.19 -13.82
CA ASN A 192 -7.69 -8.42 -14.11
C ASN A 192 -8.58 -8.32 -15.34
#